data_AF-A0A370EHD9-F1
#
_entry.id   AF-A0A370EHD9-F1
#
_cell.length_a   1.000
_cell.length_b   1.000
_cell.length_c   1.000
_cell.angle_alpha   90.00
_cell.angle_beta   90.00
_cell.angle_gamma   90.00
#
_symmetry.space_group_name_H-M   'P 1'
#
loop_
_entity.id
_entity.type
_entity.pdbx_description
1 polymer ?
#
loop_
_entity_poly.entity_id
_entity_poly.type
_entity_poly.pdbx_seq_one_letter_code
_entity_poly.pdbx_strand_id
1 'polypeptide(L)'
;MKYLLCLLLFSGLCCAQNFQNSTKVTVCRLVNSDATGPCSIEYYAKKLKRTGHYIQAMESYNDTLAYNLLKLKADAKTWPTETCNCGQEPDVSQKPLVTSMFIVEVNSFKDTIFTTVNQKGIFFPDEKLQYVAPENNIRVAFTKDVDNFFKRDFAAEIEAWKMDFISVKDITYMKKNMYGLTRKEFEKNISYFNMVSTDSTYFNGKFMKVEKIYRIGDMEFYFEGKEQRLNKINIFNTPKKQYYSPTTVIVIDGMKIGDSEEMLCNKYDNSTLLRHWDAPLVAINNYYTYEIKLNNDEGVVRYAIRNGNIYEISIGFWYPAIKDKKDVAKKAG
;
A
#
# COMPACT_ATOMS: atom_id res chain seq x y z
N MET A 1 -47.81 -4.49 -41.18
CA MET A 1 -47.24 -4.41 -39.81
C MET A 1 -45.95 -5.21 -39.59
N LYS A 2 -45.15 -5.56 -40.64
CA LYS A 2 -43.84 -6.23 -40.44
C LYS A 2 -42.65 -5.28 -40.31
N TYR A 3 -42.81 -4.01 -40.72
CA TYR A 3 -41.73 -3.02 -40.71
C TYR A 3 -41.69 -2.12 -39.46
N LEU A 4 -42.78 -2.11 -38.67
CA LEU A 4 -42.86 -1.32 -37.43
C LEU A 4 -41.99 -1.89 -36.30
N LEU A 5 -41.81 -3.23 -36.28
CA LEU A 5 -41.00 -3.90 -35.27
C LEU A 5 -39.49 -3.62 -35.45
N CYS A 6 -39.01 -3.49 -36.69
CA CYS A 6 -37.61 -3.14 -36.97
C CYS A 6 -37.28 -1.68 -36.59
N LEU A 7 -38.22 -0.75 -36.75
CA LEU A 7 -38.05 0.65 -36.32
C LEU A 7 -38.06 0.82 -34.80
N LEU A 8 -38.81 -0.01 -34.08
CA LEU A 8 -38.79 -0.06 -32.60
C LEU A 8 -37.51 -0.70 -32.05
N LEU A 9 -36.92 -1.67 -32.74
CA LEU A 9 -35.65 -2.29 -32.33
C LEU A 9 -34.44 -1.37 -32.55
N PHE A 10 -34.44 -0.51 -33.58
CA PHE A 10 -33.37 0.46 -33.81
C PHE A 10 -33.41 1.67 -32.88
N SER A 11 -34.60 2.09 -32.42
CA SER A 11 -34.72 3.19 -31.46
C SER A 11 -34.30 2.82 -30.04
N GLY A 12 -34.32 1.53 -29.67
CA GLY A 12 -33.78 1.03 -28.41
C GLY A 12 -32.25 0.89 -28.35
N LEU A 13 -31.57 0.77 -29.50
CA LEU A 13 -30.11 0.58 -29.56
C LEU A 13 -29.32 1.88 -29.40
N CYS A 14 -29.93 3.06 -29.61
CA CYS A 14 -29.26 4.35 -29.41
C CYS A 14 -29.20 4.82 -27.94
N CYS A 15 -29.87 4.13 -27.01
CA CYS A 15 -29.84 4.50 -25.58
C CYS A 15 -28.82 3.68 -24.75
N ALA A 16 -28.03 2.81 -25.38
CA ALA A 16 -27.15 1.85 -24.69
C ALA A 16 -25.66 2.25 -24.62
N GLN A 17 -25.29 3.44 -25.09
CA GLN A 17 -23.94 3.98 -24.91
C GLN A 17 -23.98 5.23 -24.05
N ASN A 18 -24.38 5.06 -22.78
CA ASN A 18 -23.82 5.93 -21.74
C ASN A 18 -22.33 5.61 -21.69
N PHE A 19 -21.54 6.30 -22.51
CA PHE A 19 -20.11 6.43 -22.29
C PHE A 19 -19.96 7.08 -20.91
N GLN A 20 -19.82 6.26 -19.87
CA GLN A 20 -19.38 6.75 -18.57
C GLN A 20 -18.02 7.39 -18.83
N ASN A 21 -17.95 8.71 -18.71
CA ASN A 21 -16.69 9.42 -18.77
C ASN A 21 -15.82 8.90 -17.63
N SER A 22 -14.87 8.02 -17.94
CA SER A 22 -13.97 7.44 -16.95
C SER A 22 -12.76 8.35 -16.77
N THR A 23 -13.02 9.60 -16.38
CA THR A 23 -11.97 10.58 -16.15
C THR A 23 -11.52 10.57 -14.70
N LYS A 24 -10.20 10.48 -14.51
CA LYS A 24 -9.55 10.42 -13.20
C LYS A 24 -8.16 11.03 -13.26
N VAL A 25 -7.81 11.80 -12.25
CA VAL A 25 -6.46 12.30 -12.03
C VAL A 25 -5.97 11.76 -10.69
N THR A 26 -4.93 10.92 -10.71
CA THR A 26 -4.20 10.54 -9.50
C THR A 26 -3.03 11.51 -9.33
N VAL A 27 -3.09 12.30 -8.27
CA VAL A 27 -2.04 13.27 -7.90
C VAL A 27 -1.16 12.61 -6.87
N CYS A 28 0.15 12.55 -7.12
CA CYS A 28 1.11 12.04 -6.15
C CYS A 28 2.22 13.05 -5.89
N ARG A 29 2.63 13.15 -4.63
CA ARG A 29 3.65 14.07 -4.15
C ARG A 29 4.66 13.34 -3.30
N LEU A 30 5.94 13.56 -3.56
CA LEU A 30 7.04 13.19 -2.69
C LEU A 30 7.03 14.14 -1.47
N VAL A 31 6.82 13.56 -0.29
CA VAL A 31 6.68 14.28 0.98
C VAL A 31 7.84 14.04 1.93
N ASN A 32 8.56 12.93 1.74
CA ASN A 32 9.80 12.65 2.44
C ASN A 32 10.85 12.14 1.44
N SER A 33 12.13 12.34 1.77
CA SER A 33 13.24 11.94 0.91
C SER A 33 14.46 11.58 1.73
N ASP A 34 15.17 10.52 1.34
CA ASP A 34 16.45 10.18 1.95
C ASP A 34 17.55 11.04 1.34
N ALA A 35 18.59 11.34 2.13
CA ALA A 35 19.74 12.11 1.66
C ALA A 35 20.45 11.46 0.45
N THR A 36 20.40 10.13 0.37
CA THR A 36 20.96 9.33 -0.74
C THR A 36 19.86 8.77 -1.65
N GLY A 37 18.65 9.31 -1.57
CA GLY A 37 17.50 8.82 -2.32
C GLY A 37 17.52 9.25 -3.79
N PRO A 38 16.60 8.72 -4.62
CA PRO A 38 16.50 9.12 -6.02
C PRO A 38 16.17 10.61 -6.23
N CYS A 39 16.47 11.15 -7.39
CA CYS A 39 16.15 12.54 -7.73
C CYS A 39 14.69 12.76 -8.20
N SER A 40 13.92 11.68 -8.45
CA SER A 40 12.55 11.72 -8.98
C SER A 40 11.60 10.79 -8.23
N ILE A 41 10.38 11.28 -8.03
CA ILE A 41 9.24 10.54 -7.45
C ILE A 41 8.99 9.19 -8.15
N GLU A 42 9.21 9.11 -9.46
CA GLU A 42 9.03 7.87 -10.22
C GLU A 42 9.93 6.74 -9.69
N TYR A 43 11.19 7.07 -9.35
CA TYR A 43 12.14 6.10 -8.85
C TYR A 43 11.89 5.73 -7.40
N TYR A 44 11.44 6.68 -6.57
CA TYR A 44 10.97 6.39 -5.21
C TYR A 44 9.88 5.32 -5.25
N ALA A 45 8.91 5.48 -6.15
CA ALA A 45 7.81 4.54 -6.26
C ALA A 45 8.17 3.18 -6.88
N LYS A 46 9.24 3.10 -7.68
CA LYS A 46 9.74 1.83 -8.24
C LYS A 46 10.62 1.05 -7.25
N LYS A 47 11.40 1.75 -6.41
CA LYS A 47 12.45 1.12 -5.59
C LYS A 47 12.02 0.77 -4.17
N LEU A 48 11.08 1.49 -3.57
CA LEU A 48 10.84 1.40 -2.14
C LEU A 48 9.61 0.55 -1.79
N LYS A 49 9.78 -0.33 -0.79
CA LYS A 49 8.67 -0.96 -0.07
C LYS A 49 8.05 0.11 0.86
N ARG A 50 6.73 0.14 1.05
CA ARG A 50 6.01 1.15 1.85
C ARG A 50 6.11 2.58 1.30
N THR A 51 5.69 2.76 0.06
CA THR A 51 5.66 4.05 -0.64
C THR A 51 4.94 5.15 0.16
N GLY A 52 4.01 4.81 1.07
CA GLY A 52 3.29 5.77 1.93
C GLY A 52 4.11 6.66 2.83
N HIS A 53 5.29 6.23 3.26
CA HIS A 53 6.16 7.12 4.04
C HIS A 53 6.78 8.25 3.18
N TYR A 54 6.98 7.98 1.88
CA TYR A 54 7.72 8.88 0.99
C TYR A 54 6.81 9.65 0.06
N ILE A 55 5.75 9.03 -0.43
CA ILE A 55 4.84 9.58 -1.44
C ILE A 55 3.44 9.53 -0.86
N GLN A 56 2.74 10.67 -0.92
CA GLN A 56 1.31 10.77 -0.61
C GLN A 56 0.53 10.96 -1.90
N ALA A 57 -0.73 10.53 -1.92
CA ALA A 57 -1.57 10.65 -3.10
C ALA A 57 -3.02 10.97 -2.81
N MET A 58 -3.68 11.54 -3.82
CA MET A 58 -5.13 11.73 -3.87
C MET A 58 -5.66 11.43 -5.27
N GLU A 59 -6.95 11.18 -5.38
CA GLU A 59 -7.63 11.12 -6.68
C GLU A 59 -8.63 12.27 -6.82
N SER A 60 -8.79 12.74 -8.04
CA SER A 60 -9.80 13.71 -8.44
C SER A 60 -10.49 13.21 -9.70
N TYR A 61 -11.82 13.22 -9.71
CA TYR A 61 -12.65 12.85 -10.86
C TYR A 61 -13.14 14.10 -11.62
N ASN A 62 -12.38 15.19 -11.54
CA ASN A 62 -12.73 16.46 -12.16
C ASN A 62 -12.18 16.53 -13.60
N ASP A 63 -13.08 16.53 -14.58
CA ASP A 63 -12.74 16.60 -16.00
C ASP A 63 -11.92 17.85 -16.35
N THR A 64 -12.31 19.01 -15.81
CA THR A 64 -11.60 20.28 -16.05
C THR A 64 -10.15 20.21 -15.61
N LEU A 65 -9.87 19.60 -14.44
CA LEU A 65 -8.51 19.37 -13.98
C LEU A 65 -7.73 18.50 -14.97
N ALA A 66 -8.32 17.38 -15.40
CA ALA A 66 -7.66 16.45 -16.31
C ALA A 66 -7.28 17.14 -17.63
N TYR A 67 -8.22 17.84 -18.27
CA TYR A 67 -7.96 18.54 -19.53
C TYR A 67 -7.01 19.73 -19.36
N ASN A 68 -7.09 20.48 -18.24
CA ASN A 68 -6.14 21.57 -17.95
C ASN A 68 -4.71 21.05 -17.81
N LEU A 69 -4.53 19.91 -17.13
CA LEU A 69 -3.23 19.27 -16.96
C LEU A 69 -2.66 18.79 -18.31
N LEU A 70 -3.47 18.15 -19.15
CA LEU A 70 -3.04 17.72 -20.49
C LEU A 70 -2.64 18.92 -21.36
N LYS A 71 -3.46 19.98 -21.34
CA LYS A 71 -3.15 21.23 -22.04
C LYS A 71 -1.85 21.85 -21.53
N LEU A 72 -1.66 21.91 -20.22
CA LEU A 72 -0.45 22.43 -19.59
C LEU A 72 0.81 21.69 -20.07
N LYS A 73 0.77 20.34 -20.15
CA LYS A 73 1.89 19.55 -20.68
C LYS A 73 2.15 19.81 -22.16
N ALA A 74 1.10 20.02 -22.97
CA ALA A 74 1.26 20.37 -24.37
C ALA A 74 1.88 21.77 -24.54
N ASP A 75 1.35 22.75 -23.82
CA ASP A 75 1.82 24.15 -23.84
C ASP A 75 3.26 24.27 -23.32
N ALA A 76 3.66 23.41 -22.37
CA ALA A 76 4.99 23.42 -21.76
C ALA A 76 6.13 23.33 -22.78
N LYS A 77 5.93 22.64 -23.90
CA LYS A 77 6.95 22.53 -24.96
C LYS A 77 7.36 23.85 -25.62
N THR A 78 6.58 24.91 -25.40
CA THR A 78 6.88 26.27 -25.89
C THR A 78 7.63 27.14 -24.87
N TRP A 79 7.79 26.66 -23.64
CA TRP A 79 8.41 27.42 -22.56
C TRP A 79 9.95 27.33 -22.59
N PRO A 80 10.65 28.23 -21.88
CA PRO A 80 12.09 28.12 -21.68
C PRO A 80 12.49 26.78 -21.07
N THR A 81 13.58 26.20 -21.56
CA THR A 81 14.07 24.90 -21.12
C THR A 81 15.33 25.01 -20.26
N GLU A 82 15.46 24.08 -19.32
CA GLU A 82 16.67 23.87 -18.54
C GLU A 82 17.00 22.38 -18.48
N THR A 83 18.29 22.04 -18.53
CA THR A 83 18.74 20.66 -18.38
C THR A 83 18.43 20.15 -16.98
N CYS A 84 17.75 19.01 -16.87
CA CYS A 84 17.44 18.36 -15.61
C CYS A 84 17.95 16.91 -15.65
N ASN A 85 19.18 16.71 -15.17
CA ASN A 85 19.83 15.40 -15.12
C ASN A 85 19.30 14.56 -13.96
N CYS A 86 18.02 14.19 -14.04
CA CYS A 86 17.43 13.26 -13.11
C CYS A 86 17.28 11.87 -13.74
N GLY A 87 17.93 10.86 -13.15
CA GLY A 87 17.99 9.50 -13.67
C GLY A 87 17.94 8.42 -12.57
N GLN A 88 18.14 7.17 -12.97
CA GLN A 88 18.01 5.99 -12.10
C GLN A 88 19.06 5.89 -11.00
N GLU A 89 20.24 6.47 -11.23
CA GLU A 89 21.33 6.41 -10.27
C GLU A 89 21.07 7.40 -9.13
N PRO A 90 21.27 6.98 -7.87
CA PRO A 90 21.22 7.90 -6.75
C PRO A 90 22.33 8.92 -6.96
N ASP A 91 21.97 10.15 -7.32
CA ASP A 91 22.89 11.25 -7.19
C ASP A 91 22.99 11.52 -5.69
N VAL A 92 24.03 10.94 -5.07
CA VAL A 92 24.28 10.83 -3.63
C VAL A 92 24.35 12.21 -2.93
N SER A 93 24.22 13.30 -3.70
CA SER A 93 24.36 14.68 -3.24
C SER A 93 23.20 15.62 -3.60
N GLN A 94 22.18 15.17 -4.35
CA GLN A 94 21.16 16.09 -4.88
C GLN A 94 19.78 15.87 -4.28
N LYS A 95 19.17 16.97 -3.82
CA LYS A 95 17.77 17.01 -3.40
C LYS A 95 16.86 16.55 -4.54
N PRO A 96 15.72 15.89 -4.27
CA PRO A 96 14.77 15.52 -5.30
C PRO A 96 14.35 16.73 -6.14
N LEU A 97 14.49 16.63 -7.47
CA LEU A 97 14.16 17.69 -8.42
C LEU A 97 12.74 17.51 -8.97
N VAL A 98 12.32 16.26 -9.16
CA VAL A 98 10.99 15.91 -9.67
C VAL A 98 10.19 15.35 -8.50
N THR A 99 9.36 16.20 -7.89
CA THR A 99 8.72 15.91 -6.61
C THR A 99 7.26 15.52 -6.74
N SER A 100 6.65 15.71 -7.91
CA SER A 100 5.25 15.33 -8.09
C SER A 100 5.01 14.69 -9.44
N MET A 101 3.95 13.90 -9.50
CA MET A 101 3.45 13.31 -10.72
C MET A 101 1.91 13.34 -10.74
N PHE A 102 1.36 13.54 -11.91
CA PHE A 102 -0.08 13.50 -12.17
C PHE A 102 -0.34 12.40 -13.19
N ILE A 103 -1.03 11.35 -12.79
CA ILE A 103 -1.48 10.30 -13.70
C ILE A 103 -2.89 10.70 -14.16
N VAL A 104 -3.01 11.08 -15.42
CA VAL A 104 -4.26 11.56 -16.01
C VAL A 104 -4.84 10.45 -16.88
N GLU A 105 -6.06 10.03 -16.56
CA GLU A 105 -6.83 9.02 -17.26
C GLU A 105 -8.11 9.67 -17.78
N VAL A 106 -8.34 9.63 -19.09
CA VAL A 106 -9.54 10.18 -19.75
C VAL A 106 -10.04 9.13 -20.73
N ASN A 107 -11.13 8.44 -20.40
CA ASN A 107 -11.61 7.28 -21.15
C ASN A 107 -10.51 6.21 -21.30
N SER A 108 -10.10 5.88 -22.53
CA SER A 108 -9.00 4.95 -22.82
C SER A 108 -7.62 5.59 -22.85
N PHE A 109 -7.53 6.92 -22.78
CA PHE A 109 -6.27 7.65 -22.83
C PHE A 109 -5.66 7.77 -21.43
N LYS A 110 -4.35 7.53 -21.33
CA LYS A 110 -3.58 7.64 -20.09
C LYS A 110 -2.25 8.34 -20.37
N ASP A 111 -1.95 9.37 -19.58
CA ASP A 111 -0.67 10.06 -19.63
C ASP A 111 -0.18 10.39 -18.21
N THR A 112 1.12 10.60 -18.06
CA THR A 112 1.74 11.03 -16.80
C THR A 112 2.48 12.35 -17.00
N ILE A 113 2.24 13.29 -16.09
CA ILE A 113 2.86 14.60 -16.08
C ILE A 113 3.75 14.67 -14.85
N PHE A 114 5.04 14.91 -15.04
CA PHE A 114 5.99 15.07 -13.96
C PHE A 114 6.28 16.54 -13.75
N THR A 115 6.39 16.95 -12.48
CA THR A 115 6.58 18.36 -12.15
C THR A 115 7.70 18.53 -11.13
N THR A 116 8.37 19.67 -11.24
CA THR A 116 9.56 19.94 -10.43
C THR A 116 9.21 20.56 -9.09
N VAL A 117 10.22 20.69 -8.21
CA VAL A 117 10.08 21.30 -6.88
C VAL A 117 9.30 22.62 -6.96
N ASN A 118 8.38 22.80 -6.02
CA ASN A 118 7.49 23.98 -5.94
C ASN A 118 6.57 24.18 -7.16
N GLN A 119 6.39 23.17 -8.01
CA GLN A 119 5.52 23.26 -9.19
C GLN A 119 5.99 24.35 -10.17
N LYS A 120 7.32 24.46 -10.36
CA LYS A 120 7.93 25.49 -11.21
C LYS A 120 7.89 25.18 -12.70
N GLY A 121 7.80 23.90 -13.07
CA GLY A 121 7.84 23.47 -14.46
C GLY A 121 7.42 22.03 -14.66
N ILE A 122 7.34 21.65 -15.94
CA ILE A 122 7.05 20.29 -16.37
C ILE A 122 8.36 19.59 -16.74
N PHE A 123 8.60 18.42 -16.17
CA PHE A 123 9.75 17.58 -16.51
C PHE A 123 9.36 16.53 -17.54
N PHE A 124 10.17 16.38 -18.58
CA PHE A 124 10.03 15.33 -19.59
C PHE A 124 11.16 14.30 -19.41
N PRO A 125 10.88 13.13 -18.81
CA PRO A 125 11.91 12.14 -18.50
C PRO A 125 12.73 11.67 -19.69
N ASP A 126 12.10 11.48 -20.85
CA ASP A 126 12.75 11.00 -22.07
C ASP A 126 13.72 12.03 -22.66
N GLU A 127 13.45 13.32 -22.44
CA GLU A 127 14.28 14.42 -22.93
C GLU A 127 15.34 14.85 -21.89
N LYS A 128 15.15 14.48 -20.61
CA LYS A 128 15.94 14.99 -19.46
C LYS A 128 15.94 16.52 -19.37
N LEU A 129 14.83 17.14 -19.76
CA LEU A 129 14.61 18.57 -19.73
C LEU A 129 13.47 18.93 -18.78
N GLN A 130 13.62 20.05 -18.08
CA GLN A 130 12.48 20.75 -17.49
C GLN A 130 12.11 21.96 -18.34
N TYR A 131 10.81 22.17 -18.51
CA TYR A 131 10.23 23.33 -19.17
C TYR A 131 9.65 24.24 -18.09
N VAL A 132 10.24 25.41 -17.93
CA VAL A 132 9.98 26.33 -16.81
C VAL A 132 8.75 27.16 -17.12
N ALA A 133 7.73 27.08 -16.26
CA ALA A 133 6.48 27.78 -16.47
C ALA A 133 6.66 29.31 -16.43
N PRO A 134 5.86 30.08 -17.18
CA PRO A 134 5.71 31.50 -16.93
C PRO A 134 5.40 31.74 -15.45
N GLU A 135 6.05 32.75 -14.85
CA GLU A 135 5.93 33.07 -13.42
C GLU A 135 6.41 31.96 -12.45
N ASN A 136 7.09 30.93 -12.94
CA ASN A 136 7.58 29.79 -12.16
C ASN A 136 6.49 29.06 -11.35
N ASN A 137 5.27 28.97 -11.88
CA ASN A 137 4.16 28.37 -11.14
C ASN A 137 3.07 27.76 -12.05
N ILE A 138 2.92 26.43 -12.01
CA ILE A 138 1.85 25.73 -12.74
C ILE A 138 0.56 25.54 -11.93
N ARG A 139 0.50 26.00 -10.66
CA ARG A 139 -0.65 25.78 -9.77
C ARG A 139 -1.94 26.45 -10.27
N VAL A 140 -1.85 27.37 -11.23
CA VAL A 140 -3.03 27.96 -11.91
C VAL A 140 -3.90 26.91 -12.60
N ALA A 141 -3.34 25.74 -12.94
CA ALA A 141 -4.10 24.63 -13.53
C ALA A 141 -4.82 23.77 -12.48
N PHE A 142 -4.53 23.95 -11.20
CA PHE A 142 -5.02 23.07 -10.13
C PHE A 142 -6.41 23.50 -9.64
N THR A 143 -7.23 22.52 -9.30
CA THR A 143 -8.45 22.76 -8.53
C THR A 143 -8.11 23.05 -7.07
N LYS A 144 -9.07 23.62 -6.32
CA LYS A 144 -8.90 23.93 -4.89
C LYS A 144 -8.44 22.74 -4.06
N ASP A 145 -8.97 21.55 -4.32
CA ASP A 145 -8.63 20.35 -3.54
C ASP A 145 -7.20 19.89 -3.81
N VAL A 146 -6.75 19.97 -5.06
CA VAL A 146 -5.37 19.67 -5.43
C VAL A 146 -4.41 20.70 -4.83
N ASP A 147 -4.75 21.99 -4.87
CA ASP A 147 -3.92 23.02 -4.22
C ASP A 147 -3.86 22.83 -2.69
N ASN A 148 -4.99 22.50 -2.05
CA ASN A 148 -5.02 22.16 -0.63
C ASN A 148 -4.15 20.95 -0.30
N PHE A 149 -4.16 19.90 -1.15
CA PHE A 149 -3.28 18.75 -1.01
C PHE A 149 -1.79 19.15 -1.04
N PHE A 150 -1.39 20.06 -1.94
CA PHE A 150 -0.01 20.58 -1.97
C PHE A 150 0.34 21.54 -0.83
N LYS A 151 -0.64 22.08 -0.11
CA LYS A 151 -0.43 22.92 1.08
C LYS A 151 -0.24 22.13 2.37
N ARG A 152 -0.63 20.86 2.42
CA ARG A 152 -0.43 20.01 3.60
C ARG A 152 1.04 19.78 3.89
N ASP A 153 1.36 19.74 5.18
CA ASP A 153 2.67 19.34 5.69
C ASP A 153 2.64 17.85 6.06
N PHE A 154 2.62 17.02 5.02
CA PHE A 154 2.62 15.58 5.18
C PHE A 154 3.84 15.04 5.94
N ALA A 155 4.99 15.72 5.87
CA ALA A 155 6.18 15.29 6.59
C ALA A 155 5.95 15.39 8.11
N ALA A 156 5.44 16.52 8.58
CA ALA A 156 5.07 16.71 9.98
C ALA A 156 3.93 15.77 10.42
N GLU A 157 2.92 15.57 9.56
CA GLU A 157 1.83 14.62 9.84
C GLU A 157 2.34 13.17 10.01
N ILE A 158 3.28 12.75 9.15
CA ILE A 158 3.91 11.42 9.23
C ILE A 158 4.82 11.29 10.45
N GLU A 159 5.57 12.33 10.80
CA GLU A 159 6.44 12.32 11.99
C GLU A 159 5.62 12.27 13.29
N ALA A 160 4.49 12.98 13.33
CA ALA A 160 3.56 12.96 14.46
C ALA A 160 2.72 11.69 14.56
N TRP A 161 2.65 10.91 13.48
CA TRP A 161 1.82 9.71 13.40
C TRP A 161 2.26 8.65 14.41
N LYS A 162 1.27 8.08 15.11
CA LYS A 162 1.46 7.01 16.09
C LYS A 162 0.55 5.86 15.71
N MET A 163 1.07 4.64 15.79
CA MET A 163 0.25 3.45 15.65
C MET A 163 -0.59 3.24 16.90
N ASP A 164 -1.83 2.79 16.71
CA ASP A 164 -2.65 2.23 17.76
C ASP A 164 -2.10 0.88 18.21
N PHE A 165 -2.57 0.43 19.38
CA PHE A 165 -2.11 -0.79 20.01
C PHE A 165 -3.27 -1.73 20.34
N ILE A 166 -3.05 -3.02 20.15
CA ILE A 166 -3.96 -4.08 20.58
C ILE A 166 -3.24 -5.16 21.39
N SER A 167 -3.98 -5.90 22.21
CA SER A 167 -3.42 -7.02 22.96
C SER A 167 -3.31 -8.26 22.07
N VAL A 168 -2.21 -9.02 22.21
CA VAL A 168 -2.07 -10.33 21.56
C VAL A 168 -3.19 -11.30 21.92
N LYS A 169 -3.87 -11.10 23.07
CA LYS A 169 -5.01 -11.92 23.50
C LYS A 169 -6.24 -11.75 22.63
N ASP A 170 -6.34 -10.63 21.91
CA ASP A 170 -7.47 -10.31 21.05
C ASP A 170 -7.30 -10.93 19.64
N ILE A 171 -6.19 -11.62 19.39
CA ILE A 171 -5.94 -12.40 18.18
C ILE A 171 -6.35 -13.84 18.44
N THR A 172 -7.54 -14.21 17.96
CA THR A 172 -8.12 -15.51 18.26
C THR A 172 -8.53 -16.27 17.00
N TYR A 173 -8.32 -17.59 17.04
CA TYR A 173 -8.88 -18.54 16.10
C TYR A 173 -9.80 -19.48 16.87
N MET A 174 -11.07 -19.59 16.48
CA MET A 174 -12.07 -20.39 17.21
C MET A 174 -12.09 -20.10 18.73
N LYS A 175 -12.02 -18.81 19.10
CA LYS A 175 -11.94 -18.31 20.50
C LYS A 175 -10.69 -18.73 21.28
N LYS A 176 -9.67 -19.29 20.63
CA LYS A 176 -8.38 -19.60 21.25
C LYS A 176 -7.33 -18.57 20.83
N ASN A 177 -6.53 -18.10 21.78
CA ASN A 177 -5.41 -17.21 21.50
C ASN A 177 -4.35 -17.92 20.65
N MET A 178 -3.81 -17.21 19.66
CA MET A 178 -2.79 -17.72 18.75
C MET A 178 -1.35 -17.37 19.17
N TYR A 179 -1.14 -16.33 19.97
CA TYR A 179 0.19 -15.88 20.39
C TYR A 179 0.89 -16.92 21.28
N GLY A 180 2.17 -17.16 21.00
CA GLY A 180 3.01 -18.07 21.79
C GLY A 180 2.76 -19.56 21.53
N LEU A 181 1.79 -19.93 20.68
CA LEU A 181 1.54 -21.32 20.35
C LEU A 181 2.77 -21.95 19.70
N THR A 182 3.19 -23.09 20.25
CA THR A 182 4.16 -23.96 19.60
C THR A 182 3.49 -24.80 18.52
N ARG A 183 4.28 -25.28 17.56
CA ARG A 183 3.80 -26.21 16.52
C ARG A 183 3.06 -27.42 17.11
N LYS A 184 3.58 -28.01 18.18
CA LYS A 184 2.97 -29.18 18.81
C LYS A 184 1.60 -28.86 19.41
N GLU A 185 1.45 -27.69 20.03
CA GLU A 185 0.17 -27.24 20.57
C GLU A 185 -0.82 -26.94 19.46
N PHE A 186 -0.37 -26.32 18.37
CA PHE A 186 -1.18 -26.08 17.18
C PHE A 186 -1.71 -27.40 16.58
N GLU A 187 -0.83 -28.38 16.33
CA GLU A 187 -1.17 -29.69 15.77
C GLU A 187 -2.14 -30.48 16.66
N LYS A 188 -2.06 -30.31 17.99
CA LYS A 188 -2.96 -30.95 18.95
C LYS A 188 -4.34 -30.28 19.00
N ASN A 189 -4.38 -28.95 18.92
CA ASN A 189 -5.58 -28.16 19.24
C ASN A 189 -6.46 -27.82 18.03
N ILE A 190 -5.94 -28.00 16.82
CA ILE A 190 -6.61 -27.66 15.57
C ILE A 190 -6.65 -28.90 14.69
N SER A 191 -7.83 -29.49 14.55
CA SER A 191 -8.08 -30.56 13.57
C SER A 191 -8.24 -29.93 12.18
N TYR A 192 -7.75 -30.60 11.14
CA TYR A 192 -7.86 -30.20 9.72
C TYR A 192 -6.94 -29.04 9.28
N PHE A 193 -5.66 -29.36 9.09
CA PHE A 193 -4.67 -28.50 8.44
C PHE A 193 -3.87 -29.30 7.41
N ASN A 194 -3.38 -28.61 6.38
CA ASN A 194 -2.42 -29.16 5.43
C ASN A 194 -1.04 -28.58 5.73
N MET A 195 -0.03 -29.43 5.91
CA MET A 195 1.35 -28.95 5.91
C MET A 195 1.74 -28.62 4.47
N VAL A 196 2.09 -27.36 4.20
CA VAL A 196 2.35 -26.87 2.84
C VAL A 196 3.83 -26.92 2.50
N SER A 197 4.69 -26.55 3.46
CA SER A 197 6.14 -26.57 3.26
C SER A 197 6.90 -26.80 4.57
N THR A 198 8.11 -27.34 4.43
CA THR A 198 9.18 -27.28 5.44
C THR A 198 10.41 -26.77 4.73
N ASP A 199 10.65 -25.46 4.81
CA ASP A 199 11.80 -24.84 4.15
C ASP A 199 12.93 -24.66 5.15
N SER A 200 14.10 -25.19 4.80
CA SER A 200 15.33 -24.95 5.54
C SER A 200 16.11 -23.85 4.84
N THR A 201 16.22 -22.68 5.45
CA THR A 201 17.00 -21.58 4.92
C THR A 201 18.47 -21.73 5.36
N TYR A 202 19.39 -21.66 4.40
CA TYR A 202 20.83 -21.63 4.63
C TYR A 202 21.40 -20.31 4.11
N PHE A 203 22.33 -19.71 4.85
CA PHE A 203 23.08 -18.51 4.42
C PHE A 203 24.58 -18.80 4.56
N ASN A 204 25.34 -18.64 3.48
CA ASN A 204 26.76 -18.97 3.41
C ASN A 204 27.10 -20.38 3.92
N GLY A 205 26.29 -21.38 3.56
CA GLY A 205 26.47 -22.78 3.98
C GLY A 205 26.14 -23.07 5.45
N LYS A 206 25.74 -22.06 6.23
CA LYS A 206 25.28 -22.23 7.61
C LYS A 206 23.76 -22.32 7.67
N PHE A 207 23.26 -23.29 8.42
CA PHE A 207 21.84 -23.41 8.73
C PHE A 207 21.36 -22.15 9.45
N MET A 208 20.36 -21.46 8.90
CA MET A 208 19.80 -20.26 9.50
C MET A 208 18.50 -20.57 10.23
N LYS A 209 17.53 -21.18 9.55
CA LYS A 209 16.21 -21.47 10.12
C LYS A 209 15.50 -22.62 9.40
N VAL A 210 14.62 -23.30 10.13
CA VAL A 210 13.54 -24.10 9.54
C VAL A 210 12.25 -23.33 9.74
N GLU A 211 11.57 -23.06 8.63
CA GLU A 211 10.24 -22.47 8.62
C GLU A 211 9.25 -23.55 8.21
N LYS A 212 8.30 -23.83 9.11
CA LYS A 212 7.21 -24.77 8.83
C LYS A 212 5.94 -23.99 8.56
N ILE A 213 5.32 -24.27 7.42
CA ILE A 213 4.13 -23.56 6.97
C ILE A 213 2.95 -24.54 6.97
N TYR A 214 1.94 -24.21 7.76
CA TYR A 214 0.65 -24.90 7.76
C TYR A 214 -0.39 -24.03 7.09
N ARG A 215 -1.33 -24.65 6.38
CA ARG A 215 -2.44 -23.95 5.74
C ARG A 215 -3.78 -24.53 6.16
N ILE A 216 -4.70 -23.64 6.45
CA ILE A 216 -6.11 -23.95 6.75
C ILE A 216 -6.95 -23.00 5.90
N GLY A 217 -7.57 -23.53 4.85
CA GLY A 217 -8.27 -22.71 3.86
C GLY A 217 -7.35 -21.62 3.28
N ASP A 218 -7.70 -20.37 3.58
CA ASP A 218 -7.00 -19.17 3.09
C ASP A 218 -6.05 -18.56 4.12
N MET A 219 -5.77 -19.29 5.20
CA MET A 219 -4.86 -18.89 6.26
C MET A 219 -3.58 -19.72 6.20
N GLU A 220 -2.44 -19.06 6.34
CA GLU A 220 -1.12 -19.68 6.46
C GLU A 220 -0.50 -19.34 7.81
N PHE A 221 0.08 -20.35 8.47
CA PHE A 221 0.67 -20.28 9.79
C PHE A 221 2.14 -20.68 9.71
N TYR A 222 3.01 -19.77 10.10
CA TYR A 222 4.45 -19.89 9.97
C TYR A 222 5.08 -20.10 11.33
N PHE A 223 5.73 -21.25 11.53
CA PHE A 223 6.43 -21.60 12.75
C PHE A 223 7.94 -21.53 12.53
N GLU A 224 8.63 -20.77 13.37
CA GLU A 224 10.07 -20.51 13.25
C GLU A 224 10.80 -20.74 14.59
N GLY A 225 12.12 -20.95 14.50
CA GLY A 225 13.03 -21.00 15.63
C GLY A 225 13.15 -22.38 16.28
N LYS A 226 14.04 -22.50 17.27
CA LYS A 226 14.29 -23.76 18.00
C LYS A 226 13.03 -24.32 18.66
N GLU A 227 12.18 -23.44 19.17
CA GLU A 227 10.94 -23.81 19.84
C GLU A 227 9.76 -23.97 18.88
N GLN A 228 9.95 -23.68 17.58
CA GLN A 228 8.91 -23.75 16.57
C GLN A 228 7.63 -23.03 17.03
N ARG A 229 7.77 -21.78 17.48
CA ARG A 229 6.64 -20.92 17.89
C ARG A 229 6.03 -20.28 16.66
N LEU A 230 4.72 -20.05 16.70
CA LEU A 230 4.00 -19.33 15.66
C LEU A 230 4.55 -17.91 15.54
N ASN A 231 5.24 -17.60 14.46
CA ASN A 231 5.86 -16.30 14.22
C ASN A 231 5.01 -15.42 13.32
N LYS A 232 4.29 -15.99 12.37
CA LYS A 232 3.51 -15.21 11.41
C LYS A 232 2.24 -15.93 11.01
N ILE A 233 1.20 -15.15 10.74
CA ILE A 233 -0.04 -15.60 10.15
C ILE A 233 -0.33 -14.72 8.93
N ASN A 234 -0.67 -15.32 7.79
CA ASN A 234 -1.25 -14.61 6.66
C ASN A 234 -2.68 -15.10 6.42
N ILE A 235 -3.58 -14.19 6.10
CA ILE A 235 -4.99 -14.47 5.83
C ILE A 235 -5.33 -13.77 4.52
N PHE A 236 -5.72 -14.52 3.51
CA PHE A 236 -6.02 -14.00 2.18
C PHE A 236 -7.52 -14.04 1.89
N ASN A 237 -8.03 -13.02 1.21
CA ASN A 237 -9.37 -13.07 0.62
C ASN A 237 -9.27 -13.67 -0.78
N THR A 238 -9.25 -15.01 -0.89
CA THR A 238 -9.21 -15.68 -2.19
C THR A 238 -10.62 -15.93 -2.73
N PRO A 239 -10.96 -15.46 -3.95
CA PRO A 239 -12.29 -15.64 -4.53
C PRO A 239 -12.60 -17.09 -4.96
N LYS A 240 -11.67 -18.04 -4.79
CA LYS A 240 -11.90 -19.45 -5.12
C LYS A 240 -12.53 -20.16 -3.94
N LYS A 241 -13.84 -20.41 -4.06
CA LYS A 241 -14.67 -21.32 -3.25
C LYS A 241 -13.86 -22.53 -2.75
N GLN A 242 -13.91 -22.82 -1.44
CA GLN A 242 -14.55 -24.03 -0.89
C GLN A 242 -14.27 -24.30 0.61
N TYR A 243 -15.32 -24.77 1.31
CA TYR A 243 -15.31 -25.69 2.47
C TYR A 243 -14.92 -25.24 3.89
N TYR A 244 -15.12 -23.97 4.28
CA TYR A 244 -14.97 -23.62 5.70
C TYR A 244 -16.15 -22.83 6.25
N SER A 245 -16.60 -23.26 7.44
CA SER A 245 -17.69 -22.63 8.19
C SER A 245 -17.33 -21.17 8.52
N PRO A 246 -18.30 -20.23 8.59
CA PRO A 246 -18.05 -18.87 9.07
C PRO A 246 -17.42 -18.78 10.47
N THR A 247 -17.34 -19.90 11.19
CA THR A 247 -16.70 -20.03 12.52
C THR A 247 -15.20 -20.30 12.49
N THR A 248 -14.59 -20.54 11.32
CA THR A 248 -13.15 -20.86 11.16
C THR A 248 -12.41 -19.70 10.50
N VAL A 249 -12.48 -18.52 11.13
CA VAL A 249 -11.74 -17.32 10.71
C VAL A 249 -11.01 -16.76 11.92
N ILE A 250 -9.83 -16.20 11.69
CA ILE A 250 -9.11 -15.45 12.72
C ILE A 250 -9.79 -14.11 12.92
N VAL A 251 -10.08 -13.79 14.17
CA VAL A 251 -10.61 -12.51 14.60
C VAL A 251 -9.50 -11.78 15.33
N ILE A 252 -9.26 -10.53 14.95
CA ILE A 252 -8.30 -9.63 15.58
C ILE A 252 -9.09 -8.47 16.17
N ASP A 253 -9.28 -8.50 17.49
CA ASP A 253 -10.03 -7.47 18.21
C ASP A 253 -11.37 -7.16 17.51
N GLY A 254 -12.17 -8.21 17.29
CA GLY A 254 -13.47 -8.12 16.61
C GLY A 254 -13.43 -7.93 15.08
N MET A 255 -12.28 -7.64 14.48
CA MET A 255 -12.11 -7.49 13.03
C MET A 255 -11.72 -8.79 12.35
N LYS A 256 -12.12 -8.98 11.09
CA LYS A 256 -11.77 -10.15 10.27
C LYS A 256 -11.63 -9.78 8.79
N ILE A 257 -11.11 -10.74 8.01
CA ILE A 257 -11.03 -10.63 6.55
C ILE A 257 -12.43 -10.35 5.97
N GLY A 258 -12.51 -9.44 5.00
CA GLY A 258 -13.76 -9.03 4.35
C GLY A 258 -14.55 -7.95 5.07
N ASP A 259 -14.21 -7.57 6.31
CA ASP A 259 -14.84 -6.39 6.94
C ASP A 259 -14.44 -5.10 6.19
N SER A 260 -15.26 -4.06 6.34
CA SER A 260 -15.03 -2.77 5.67
C SER A 260 -13.84 -2.01 6.24
N GLU A 261 -13.22 -1.15 5.41
CA GLU A 261 -12.23 -0.18 5.86
C GLU A 261 -12.80 0.76 6.94
N GLU A 262 -14.06 1.18 6.80
CA GLU A 262 -14.72 2.09 7.74
C GLU A 262 -14.72 1.54 9.17
N MET A 263 -14.96 0.23 9.33
CA MET A 263 -14.88 -0.42 10.65
C MET A 263 -13.48 -0.35 11.26
N LEU A 264 -12.44 -0.42 10.42
CA LEU A 264 -11.05 -0.27 10.86
C LEU A 264 -10.76 1.18 11.27
N CYS A 265 -11.19 2.15 10.44
CA CYS A 265 -11.01 3.58 10.70
C CYS A 265 -11.70 4.02 11.99
N ASN A 266 -12.93 3.56 12.25
CA ASN A 266 -13.68 3.88 13.47
C ASN A 266 -13.07 3.26 14.75
N LYS A 267 -12.18 2.28 14.60
CA LYS A 267 -11.59 1.54 15.71
C LYS A 267 -10.15 1.96 16.00
N TYR A 268 -9.39 2.28 14.96
CA TYR A 268 -7.98 2.63 15.04
C TYR A 268 -7.73 4.00 14.39
N ASP A 269 -8.21 5.03 15.08
CA ASP A 269 -8.22 6.41 14.59
C ASP A 269 -6.83 6.91 14.21
N ASN A 270 -5.78 6.50 14.93
CA ASN A 270 -4.43 6.99 14.65
C ASN A 270 -3.76 6.18 13.55
N SER A 271 -3.79 4.85 13.64
CA SER A 271 -3.17 3.93 12.68
C SER A 271 -3.72 4.09 11.27
N THR A 272 -4.96 4.55 11.12
CA THR A 272 -5.62 4.73 9.81
C THR A 272 -5.42 6.12 9.20
N LEU A 273 -4.75 7.07 9.90
CA LEU A 273 -4.40 8.37 9.32
C LEU A 273 -3.34 8.27 8.22
N LEU A 274 -2.51 7.23 8.25
CA LEU A 274 -1.42 7.03 7.30
C LEU A 274 -1.62 5.73 6.52
N ARG A 275 -1.84 5.85 5.22
CA ARG A 275 -1.89 4.72 4.28
C ARG A 275 -0.49 4.33 3.86
N HIS A 276 -0.16 3.05 3.96
CA HIS A 276 1.07 2.50 3.40
C HIS A 276 0.79 1.87 2.03
N TRP A 277 1.29 2.50 0.97
CA TRP A 277 1.15 1.94 -0.37
C TRP A 277 2.24 0.91 -0.65
N ASP A 278 1.83 -0.36 -0.66
CA ASP A 278 2.64 -1.46 -1.19
C ASP A 278 2.28 -1.79 -2.65
N ALA A 279 1.26 -1.14 -3.21
CA ALA A 279 0.85 -1.30 -4.61
C ALA A 279 1.59 -0.34 -5.56
N PRO A 280 1.61 -0.68 -6.87
CA PRO A 280 1.94 0.28 -7.92
C PRO A 280 1.06 1.53 -7.80
N LEU A 281 1.66 2.71 -8.01
CA LEU A 281 0.98 4.02 -7.90
C LEU A 281 -0.30 4.15 -8.72
N VAL A 282 -0.46 3.34 -9.78
CA VAL A 282 -1.66 3.32 -10.62
C VAL A 282 -2.90 2.78 -9.90
N ALA A 283 -2.73 2.13 -8.74
CA ALA A 283 -3.80 1.56 -7.94
C ALA A 283 -3.79 2.09 -6.49
N ILE A 284 -3.26 3.31 -6.29
CA ILE A 284 -2.95 3.85 -4.96
C ILE A 284 -4.16 3.94 -4.01
N ASN A 285 -5.36 4.19 -4.54
CA ASN A 285 -6.60 4.20 -3.74
C ASN A 285 -7.34 2.85 -3.72
N ASN A 286 -6.89 1.88 -4.51
CA ASN A 286 -7.51 0.56 -4.59
C ASN A 286 -6.74 -0.50 -3.84
N TYR A 287 -5.49 -0.24 -3.45
CA TYR A 287 -4.69 -1.17 -2.65
C TYR A 287 -3.66 -0.43 -1.78
N TYR A 288 -3.81 -0.56 -0.46
CA TYR A 288 -2.90 0.00 0.54
C TYR A 288 -3.01 -0.79 1.84
N THR A 289 -2.12 -0.51 2.78
CA THR A 289 -2.06 -1.20 4.06
C THR A 289 -2.11 -0.22 5.23
N TYR A 290 -2.70 -0.66 6.33
CA TYR A 290 -2.63 -0.02 7.65
C TYR A 290 -1.89 -0.94 8.62
N GLU A 291 -1.15 -0.37 9.56
CA GLU A 291 -0.41 -1.11 10.58
C GLU A 291 -0.86 -0.74 11.99
N ILE A 292 -1.07 -1.76 12.82
CA ILE A 292 -1.42 -1.66 14.24
C ILE A 292 -0.39 -2.45 15.03
N LYS A 293 0.15 -1.87 16.10
CA LYS A 293 1.14 -2.54 16.94
C LYS A 293 0.48 -3.50 17.92
N LEU A 294 1.18 -4.58 18.25
CA LEU A 294 0.84 -5.38 19.41
C LEU A 294 1.50 -4.78 20.65
N ASN A 295 0.80 -4.79 21.77
CA ASN A 295 1.30 -4.31 23.05
C ASN A 295 2.65 -4.95 23.41
N ASN A 296 3.46 -4.25 24.22
CA ASN A 296 4.77 -4.70 24.68
C ASN A 296 5.77 -5.05 23.56
N ASP A 297 5.61 -4.45 22.37
CA ASP A 297 6.38 -4.78 21.17
C ASP A 297 6.34 -6.29 20.85
N GLU A 298 5.18 -6.93 21.04
CA GLU A 298 4.97 -8.35 20.78
C GLU A 298 4.70 -8.64 19.29
N GLY A 299 4.70 -7.61 18.43
CA GLY A 299 4.44 -7.77 17.01
C GLY A 299 3.69 -6.61 16.34
N VAL A 300 3.15 -6.90 15.16
CA VAL A 300 2.36 -5.97 14.34
C VAL A 300 1.27 -6.72 13.58
N VAL A 301 0.12 -6.09 13.39
CA VAL A 301 -0.93 -6.52 12.47
C VAL A 301 -0.97 -5.54 11.31
N ARG A 302 -0.92 -6.07 10.09
CA ARG A 302 -1.09 -5.32 8.85
C ARG A 302 -2.39 -5.71 8.18
N TYR A 303 -3.25 -4.73 7.93
CA TYR A 303 -4.47 -4.90 7.16
C TYR A 303 -4.26 -4.35 5.76
N ALA A 304 -4.35 -5.19 4.73
CA ALA A 304 -4.38 -4.72 3.35
C ALA A 304 -5.83 -4.46 2.93
N ILE A 305 -6.08 -3.24 2.48
CA ILE A 305 -7.38 -2.79 2.01
C ILE A 305 -7.39 -2.88 0.49
N ARG A 306 -8.47 -3.46 -0.06
CA ARG A 306 -8.76 -3.43 -1.48
C ARG A 306 -10.21 -3.01 -1.71
N ASN A 307 -10.42 -1.97 -2.52
CA ASN A 307 -11.75 -1.44 -2.82
C ASN A 307 -12.59 -1.21 -1.54
N GLY A 308 -12.00 -0.58 -0.52
CA GLY A 308 -12.66 -0.25 0.74
C GLY A 308 -12.96 -1.44 1.68
N ASN A 309 -12.40 -2.63 1.42
CA ASN A 309 -12.58 -3.81 2.27
C ASN A 309 -11.24 -4.45 2.64
N ILE A 310 -11.17 -5.10 3.79
CA ILE A 310 -10.00 -5.86 4.23
C ILE A 310 -9.85 -7.09 3.32
N TYR A 311 -8.82 -7.08 2.49
CA TYR A 311 -8.53 -8.11 1.49
C TYR A 311 -7.41 -9.05 1.92
N GLU A 312 -6.52 -8.62 2.80
CA GLU A 312 -5.50 -9.46 3.40
C GLU A 312 -5.22 -8.98 4.83
N ILE A 313 -4.89 -9.92 5.70
CA ILE A 313 -4.38 -9.61 7.04
C ILE A 313 -3.08 -10.38 7.23
N SER A 314 -2.01 -9.69 7.62
CA SER A 314 -0.76 -10.30 8.02
C SER A 314 -0.47 -9.96 9.47
N ILE A 315 -0.23 -10.97 10.29
CA ILE A 315 0.11 -10.83 11.70
C ILE A 315 1.53 -11.33 11.87
N GLY A 316 2.42 -10.48 12.35
CA GLY A 316 3.78 -10.86 12.74
C GLY A 316 3.92 -10.79 14.25
N PHE A 317 4.42 -11.86 14.86
CA PHE A 317 4.71 -11.95 16.29
C PHE A 317 6.21 -11.86 16.56
N TRP A 318 6.57 -11.08 17.56
CA TRP A 318 7.92 -11.00 18.09
C TRP A 318 7.96 -11.63 19.48
N TYR A 319 9.05 -12.36 19.72
CA TYR A 319 9.29 -13.02 21.00
C TYR A 319 10.63 -12.49 21.53
N PRO A 320 10.69 -12.08 22.81
CA PRO A 320 11.95 -11.70 23.41
C PRO A 320 12.94 -12.87 23.32
N ALA A 321 14.21 -12.54 23.02
CA ALA A 321 15.27 -13.53 22.97
C ALA A 321 15.33 -14.25 24.32
N ILE A 322 15.20 -15.58 24.30
CA ILE A 322 15.39 -16.40 25.49
C ILE A 322 16.86 -16.28 25.86
N LYS A 323 17.16 -15.57 26.95
CA LYS A 323 18.51 -15.61 27.53
C LYS A 323 18.76 -17.07 27.91
N ASP A 324 19.70 -17.71 27.22
CA ASP A 324 20.10 -19.07 27.54
C ASP A 324 20.49 -19.13 29.02
N LYS A 325 19.89 -20.03 29.80
CA LYS A 325 20.17 -20.21 31.24
C LYS A 325 21.66 -20.45 31.54
N LYS A 326 22.48 -20.77 30.52
CA LYS A 326 23.93 -20.90 30.64
C LYS A 326 24.65 -19.57 30.91
N ASP A 327 24.11 -18.43 30.49
CA ASP A 327 24.73 -17.12 30.73
C ASP A 327 24.44 -16.55 32.13
N VAL A 328 23.37 -17.00 32.77
CA VAL A 328 23.06 -16.64 34.17
C VAL A 328 23.94 -17.43 35.13
N ALA A 329 24.25 -18.70 34.82
CA ALA A 329 25.15 -19.52 35.63
C ALA A 329 26.62 -19.06 35.56
N LYS A 330 27.04 -18.37 34.48
CA LYS A 330 28.41 -17.84 34.33
C LYS A 330 28.67 -16.51 35.04
N LYS A 331 27.62 -15.79 35.46
CA LYS A 331 27.73 -14.55 36.25
C LYS A 331 27.51 -14.76 37.75
N ALA A 332 27.18 -15.99 38.15
CA ALA A 332 26.95 -16.37 39.54
C ALA A 332 27.99 -17.38 40.07
N GLY A 333 29.11 -17.57 39.34
CA GLY A 333 30.22 -18.45 39.70
C GLY A 333 31.49 -17.66 39.95
#